data_AF-A0A920QPE0-F1
#
_entry.id   AF-A0A920QPE0-F1
#
_cell.length_a   1.000
_cell.length_b   1.000
_cell.length_c   1.000
_cell.angle_alpha   90.00
_cell.angle_beta   90.00
_cell.angle_gamma   90.00
#
_symmetry.space_group_name_H-M   'P 1'
#
loop_
_entity.id
_entity.type
_entity.pdbx_description
1 polymer ?
#
loop_
_entity_poly.entity_id
_entity_poly.type
_entity_poly.pdbx_seq_one_letter_code
_entity_poly.pdbx_strand_id
1 'polypeptide(L)'
;MFKSLLLSILEILSLKNVFNKINNCHNTEDFKKLAKSKLPSPIFHYIDGGADDEITLRRNTEAYEQCDLVPNVLAGVEEIDLSTTVMGQKIDMPLFCSPTAAQRLFHHDGERAVSKTAQKFGTMFGISSLGTVGLGKNWKYN
;
A
#
# COMPACT_ATOMS: atom_id res chain seq x y z
N MET A 1 10.54 -3.33 -6.87
CA MET A 1 9.79 -4.10 -5.86
C MET A 1 8.51 -3.38 -5.41
N PHE A 2 8.58 -2.14 -4.90
CA PHE A 2 7.41 -1.30 -4.56
C PHE A 2 6.39 -1.13 -5.69
N LYS A 3 6.88 -0.88 -6.92
CA LYS A 3 6.03 -0.78 -8.12
C LYS A 3 5.26 -2.07 -8.37
N SER A 4 5.89 -3.23 -8.16
CA SER A 4 5.29 -4.56 -8.35
C SER A 4 4.21 -4.86 -7.30
N LEU A 5 4.46 -4.49 -6.03
CA LEU A 5 3.50 -4.60 -4.92
C LEU A 5 2.24 -3.76 -5.20
N LEU A 6 2.41 -2.51 -5.65
CA LEU A 6 1.26 -1.67 -5.97
C LEU A 6 0.56 -2.09 -7.26
N LEU A 7 1.31 -2.54 -8.27
CA LEU A 7 0.77 -3.07 -9.52
C LEU A 7 -0.14 -4.28 -9.26
N SER A 8 0.18 -5.18 -8.33
CA SER A 8 -0.67 -6.34 -8.05
C SER A 8 -1.96 -6.00 -7.29
N ILE A 9 -1.95 -4.99 -6.40
CA ILE A 9 -3.19 -4.49 -5.76
C ILE A 9 -4.16 -4.00 -6.83
N LEU A 10 -3.62 -3.48 -7.93
CA LEU A 10 -4.33 -2.80 -8.98
C LEU A 10 -4.61 -3.68 -10.22
N GLU A 11 -3.86 -4.77 -10.44
CA GLU A 11 -4.09 -5.80 -11.49
C GLU A 11 -5.43 -6.52 -11.30
N ILE A 12 -5.89 -6.62 -10.06
CA ILE A 12 -7.17 -7.23 -9.67
C ILE A 12 -8.38 -6.40 -10.17
N LEU A 13 -8.18 -5.14 -10.57
CA LEU A 13 -9.23 -4.18 -10.92
C LEU A 13 -9.91 -4.37 -12.30
N SER A 14 -9.65 -5.45 -13.04
CA SER A 14 -10.28 -5.84 -14.32
C SER A 14 -10.79 -4.69 -15.22
N LEU A 15 -9.89 -3.77 -15.60
CA LEU A 15 -10.18 -2.69 -16.55
C LEU A 15 -9.06 -2.63 -17.59
N LYS A 16 -9.23 -3.30 -18.74
CA LYS A 16 -8.24 -3.33 -19.85
C LYS A 16 -7.79 -1.93 -20.32
N ASN A 17 -8.63 -0.90 -20.15
CA ASN A 17 -8.31 0.51 -20.49
C ASN A 17 -7.62 1.28 -19.35
N VAL A 18 -7.59 0.72 -18.13
CA VAL A 18 -6.90 1.27 -16.96
C VAL A 18 -5.50 0.69 -16.82
N PHE A 19 -5.23 -0.50 -17.35
CA PHE A 19 -3.89 -1.10 -17.40
C PHE A 19 -2.84 -0.15 -18.01
N ASN A 20 -3.16 0.54 -19.11
CA ASN A 20 -2.26 1.54 -19.70
C ASN A 20 -2.03 2.76 -18.79
N LYS A 21 -2.93 3.08 -17.86
CA LYS A 21 -2.78 4.21 -16.93
C LYS A 21 -2.05 3.83 -15.65
N ILE A 22 -2.23 2.61 -15.14
CA ILE A 22 -1.55 2.12 -13.92
C ILE A 22 -0.08 1.84 -14.18
N ASN A 23 0.26 1.32 -15.37
CA ASN A 23 1.65 1.12 -15.77
C ASN A 23 2.44 2.46 -15.85
N ASN A 24 1.72 3.56 -16.05
CA ASN A 24 2.25 4.93 -16.08
C ASN A 24 2.32 5.58 -14.69
N CYS A 25 1.94 4.88 -13.62
CA CYS A 25 2.19 5.35 -12.26
C CYS A 25 3.60 4.92 -11.84
N HIS A 26 4.47 5.88 -11.55
CA HIS A 26 5.86 5.63 -11.18
C HIS A 26 6.15 5.92 -9.71
N ASN A 27 5.30 6.70 -9.05
CA ASN A 27 5.37 7.03 -7.63
C ASN A 27 3.96 7.03 -7.00
N THR A 28 3.88 7.18 -5.67
CA THR A 28 2.63 7.20 -4.90
C THR A 28 1.68 8.33 -5.31
N GLU A 29 2.19 9.49 -5.70
CA GLU A 29 1.40 10.64 -6.13
C GLU A 29 0.66 10.36 -7.45
N ASP A 30 1.27 9.62 -8.38
CA ASP A 30 0.60 9.21 -9.62
C ASP A 30 -0.62 8.31 -9.32
N PHE A 31 -0.50 7.42 -8.34
CA PHE A 31 -1.61 6.57 -7.90
C PHE A 31 -2.71 7.40 -7.23
N LYS A 32 -2.35 8.39 -6.40
CA LYS A 32 -3.30 9.34 -5.80
C LYS A 32 -4.08 10.11 -6.87
N LYS A 33 -3.40 10.68 -7.87
CA LYS A 33 -4.04 11.36 -9.01
C LYS A 33 -4.97 10.44 -9.80
N LEU A 34 -4.53 9.21 -10.05
CA LEU A 34 -5.38 8.23 -10.75
C LEU A 34 -6.62 7.88 -9.91
N ALA A 35 -6.47 7.62 -8.62
CA ALA A 35 -7.58 7.35 -7.70
C ALA A 35 -8.58 8.51 -7.66
N LYS A 36 -8.09 9.77 -7.60
CA LYS A 36 -8.93 10.98 -7.66
C LYS A 36 -9.76 11.05 -8.94
N SER A 37 -9.22 10.58 -10.07
CA SER A 37 -9.96 10.56 -11.35
C SER A 37 -11.00 9.43 -11.46
N LYS A 38 -10.98 8.46 -10.54
CA LYS A 38 -11.79 7.23 -10.59
C LYS A 38 -12.83 7.13 -9.49
N LEU A 39 -12.55 7.70 -8.32
CA LEU A 39 -13.42 7.64 -7.16
C LEU A 39 -14.37 8.85 -7.12
N PRO A 40 -15.63 8.66 -6.69
CA PRO A 40 -16.50 9.78 -6.32
C PRO A 40 -15.83 10.66 -5.26
N SER A 41 -16.02 11.98 -5.34
CA SER A 41 -15.33 12.96 -4.48
C SER A 41 -15.40 12.64 -2.98
N PRO A 42 -16.57 12.29 -2.39
CA PRO A 42 -16.64 12.00 -0.96
C PRO A 42 -15.81 10.77 -0.57
N ILE A 43 -15.77 9.76 -1.43
CA ILE A 43 -14.99 8.53 -1.21
C ILE A 43 -13.50 8.81 -1.32
N PHE A 44 -13.09 9.64 -2.28
CA PHE A 44 -11.69 10.06 -2.41
C PHE A 44 -11.23 10.85 -1.17
N HIS A 45 -12.01 11.83 -0.72
CA HIS A 45 -11.67 12.63 0.45
C HIS A 45 -11.67 11.81 1.75
N TYR A 46 -12.45 10.74 1.84
CA TYR A 46 -12.41 9.83 2.99
C TYR A 46 -11.05 9.13 3.17
N ILE A 47 -10.37 8.75 2.08
CA ILE A 47 -9.05 8.11 2.15
C ILE A 47 -7.88 9.09 2.11
N ASP A 48 -8.03 10.21 1.39
CA ASP A 48 -6.96 11.17 1.19
C ASP A 48 -6.84 12.20 2.33
N GLY A 49 -7.94 12.44 3.05
CA GLY A 49 -8.05 13.51 4.04
C GLY A 49 -7.39 13.19 5.39
N GLY A 50 -6.96 14.26 6.05
CA GLY A 50 -6.45 14.25 7.42
C GLY A 50 -7.41 14.89 8.42
N ALA A 51 -6.97 15.02 9.68
CA ALA A 51 -7.72 15.73 10.70
C ALA A 51 -7.54 17.26 10.55
N ASP A 52 -8.64 17.99 10.65
CA ASP A 52 -8.70 19.46 10.68
C ASP A 52 -7.90 20.08 9.50
N ASP A 53 -7.00 21.03 9.76
CA ASP A 53 -6.11 21.67 8.78
C ASP A 53 -5.04 20.73 8.15
N GLU A 54 -5.06 19.44 8.46
CA GLU A 54 -4.17 18.39 7.94
C GLU A 54 -2.67 18.65 8.18
N ILE A 55 -2.34 19.46 9.18
CA ILE A 55 -0.96 19.86 9.48
C ILE A 55 -0.10 18.64 9.81
N THR A 56 -0.58 17.74 10.66
CA THR A 56 0.15 16.52 11.02
C THR A 56 0.33 15.57 9.83
N LEU A 57 -0.66 15.49 8.93
CA LEU A 57 -0.58 14.67 7.73
C LEU A 57 0.59 15.12 6.84
N ARG A 58 0.70 16.43 6.58
CA ARG A 58 1.82 17.00 5.82
C ARG A 58 3.16 16.84 6.53
N ARG A 59 3.21 17.18 7.83
CA ARG A 59 4.44 17.08 8.64
C ARG A 59 5.02 15.66 8.70
N ASN A 60 4.18 14.63 8.74
CA ASN A 60 4.63 13.23 8.73
C ASN A 60 5.45 12.89 7.48
N THR A 61 5.10 13.48 6.33
CA THR A 61 5.83 13.27 5.07
C THR A 61 7.05 14.18 5.01
N GLU A 62 6.88 15.47 5.30
CA GLU A 62 7.95 16.48 5.28
C GLU A 62 9.11 16.16 6.24
N ALA A 63 8.84 15.44 7.33
CA ALA A 63 9.87 15.03 8.28
C ALA A 63 10.99 14.19 7.62
N TYR A 64 10.67 13.40 6.59
CA TYR A 64 11.68 12.59 5.89
C TYR A 64 12.64 13.45 5.04
N GLU A 65 12.22 14.63 4.58
CA GLU A 65 13.08 15.57 3.85
C GLU A 65 14.13 16.24 4.74
N GLN A 66 14.03 16.08 6.07
CA GLN A 66 15.02 16.56 7.03
C GLN A 66 16.14 15.55 7.28
N CYS A 67 16.11 14.39 6.62
CA CYS A 67 17.10 13.32 6.78
C CYS A 67 17.84 13.07 5.46
N ASP A 68 19.14 13.33 5.46
CA ASP A 68 20.01 12.98 4.34
C ASP A 68 20.39 11.50 4.36
N LEU A 69 20.37 10.87 3.20
CA LEU A 69 20.99 9.55 3.01
C LEU A 69 22.50 9.73 2.82
N VAL A 70 23.29 9.06 3.66
CA VAL A 70 24.75 8.98 3.49
C VAL A 70 25.08 7.63 2.87
N PRO A 71 25.26 7.54 1.54
CA PRO A 71 25.52 6.26 0.87
C PRO A 71 26.94 5.78 1.11
N ASN A 72 27.11 4.47 1.29
CA ASN A 72 28.42 3.84 1.28
C ASN A 72 28.84 3.57 -0.17
N VAL A 73 30.05 4.00 -0.56
CA VAL A 73 30.62 3.76 -1.89
C VAL A 73 31.38 2.43 -1.92
N LEU A 74 31.41 1.78 -3.09
CA LEU A 74 32.08 0.48 -3.29
C LEU A 74 31.61 -0.63 -2.33
N ALA A 75 30.35 -0.57 -1.90
CA ALA A 75 29.81 -1.43 -0.84
C ALA A 75 29.39 -2.85 -1.29
N GLY A 76 29.64 -3.24 -2.54
CA GLY A 76 29.31 -4.59 -3.04
C GLY A 76 27.81 -4.90 -3.02
N VAL A 77 26.99 -4.06 -3.67
CA VAL A 77 25.51 -4.16 -3.68
C VAL A 77 24.95 -5.09 -4.78
N GLU A 78 25.68 -6.16 -5.10
CA GLU A 78 25.29 -7.10 -6.16
C GLU A 78 24.04 -7.89 -5.80
N GLU A 79 23.91 -8.27 -4.52
CA GLU A 79 22.73 -8.92 -3.96
C GLU A 79 22.18 -8.08 -2.80
N ILE A 80 20.89 -7.77 -2.83
CA ILE A 80 20.20 -6.98 -1.81
C ILE A 80 19.11 -7.84 -1.18
N ASP A 81 19.26 -8.17 0.11
CA ASP A 81 18.22 -8.78 0.91
C ASP A 81 17.40 -7.68 1.62
N LEU A 82 16.11 -7.60 1.31
CA LEU A 82 15.17 -6.68 1.95
C LEU A 82 14.37 -7.34 3.07
N SER A 83 14.59 -8.63 3.32
CA SER A 83 13.86 -9.37 4.33
C SER A 83 14.21 -8.91 5.75
N THR A 84 13.22 -8.99 6.64
CA THR A 84 13.38 -8.61 8.05
C THR A 84 12.39 -9.38 8.92
N THR A 85 12.47 -9.18 10.24
CA THR A 85 11.57 -9.82 11.21
C THR A 85 10.82 -8.75 11.99
N VAL A 86 9.49 -8.83 12.00
CA VAL A 86 8.61 -7.91 12.74
C VAL A 86 7.68 -8.74 13.60
N MET A 87 7.60 -8.43 14.90
CA MET A 87 6.77 -9.18 15.87
C MET A 87 7.03 -10.71 15.86
N GLY A 88 8.28 -11.11 15.61
CA GLY A 88 8.69 -12.52 15.53
C GLY A 88 8.36 -13.21 14.20
N GLN A 89 7.75 -12.51 13.24
CA GLN A 89 7.40 -13.03 11.92
C GLN A 89 8.37 -12.51 10.86
N LYS A 90 8.85 -13.41 9.99
CA LYS A 90 9.68 -13.03 8.84
C LYS A 90 8.80 -12.41 7.75
N ILE A 91 9.26 -11.31 7.18
CA ILE A 91 8.70 -10.66 6.00
C ILE A 91 9.81 -10.45 4.95
N ASP A 92 9.46 -10.51 3.67
CA ASP A 92 10.41 -10.44 2.55
C ASP A 92 10.80 -9.00 2.17
N MET A 93 10.10 -8.01 2.74
CA MET A 93 10.40 -6.59 2.56
C MET A 93 10.04 -5.78 3.82
N PRO A 94 10.70 -4.65 4.11
CA PRO A 94 10.56 -3.94 5.39
C PRO A 94 9.31 -3.04 5.44
N LEU A 95 8.21 -3.48 4.82
CA LEU A 95 6.98 -2.70 4.64
C LEU A 95 5.79 -3.64 4.60
N PHE A 96 4.69 -3.24 5.23
CA PHE A 96 3.46 -4.01 5.28
C PHE A 96 2.22 -3.12 5.06
N CYS A 97 1.09 -3.74 4.75
CA CYS A 97 -0.16 -3.02 4.52
C CYS A 97 -0.81 -2.65 5.86
N SER A 98 -0.81 -1.35 6.18
CA SER A 98 -1.44 -0.81 7.39
C SER A 98 -2.97 -1.03 7.39
N PRO A 99 -3.63 -1.23 8.56
CA PRO A 99 -5.08 -1.28 8.63
C PRO A 99 -5.75 -0.03 8.06
N THR A 100 -6.65 -0.22 7.10
CA THR A 100 -7.52 0.83 6.56
C THR A 100 -8.96 0.36 6.65
N ALA A 101 -9.83 1.19 7.20
CA ALA A 101 -11.25 0.87 7.31
C ALA A 101 -11.95 0.93 5.94
N ALA A 102 -13.05 0.19 5.83
CA ALA A 102 -14.00 0.32 4.74
C ALA A 102 -13.42 0.21 3.31
N GLN A 103 -12.52 -0.75 3.05
CA GLN A 103 -11.80 -0.80 1.77
C GLN A 103 -12.72 -1.04 0.55
N ARG A 104 -13.92 -1.60 0.75
CA ARG A 104 -14.94 -1.71 -0.31
C ARG A 104 -15.49 -0.39 -0.83
N LEU A 105 -15.26 0.72 -0.13
CA LEU A 105 -15.53 2.05 -0.66
C LEU A 105 -14.63 2.36 -1.87
N PHE A 106 -13.40 1.85 -1.89
CA PHE A 106 -12.41 2.13 -2.93
C PHE A 106 -12.39 1.06 -4.02
N HIS A 107 -12.67 -0.19 -3.65
CA HIS A 107 -12.73 -1.29 -4.61
C HIS A 107 -13.59 -2.46 -4.12
N HIS A 108 -14.41 -3.05 -4.99
CA HIS A 108 -15.37 -4.11 -4.63
C HIS A 108 -14.74 -5.36 -3.95
N ASP A 109 -13.49 -5.69 -4.26
CA ASP A 109 -12.77 -6.78 -3.59
C ASP A 109 -12.32 -6.46 -2.15
N GLY A 110 -12.20 -5.18 -1.81
CA GLY A 110 -11.81 -4.69 -0.48
C GLY A 110 -10.56 -5.37 0.08
N GLU A 111 -10.65 -5.75 1.35
CA GLU A 111 -9.54 -6.31 2.14
C GLU A 111 -9.03 -7.65 1.59
N ARG A 112 -9.84 -8.38 0.80
CA ARG A 112 -9.39 -9.64 0.17
C ARG A 112 -8.30 -9.39 -0.87
N ALA A 113 -8.39 -8.30 -1.64
CA ALA A 113 -7.38 -7.96 -2.64
C ALA A 113 -6.05 -7.57 -1.98
N VAL A 114 -6.10 -6.79 -0.89
CA VAL A 114 -4.90 -6.38 -0.13
C VAL A 114 -4.26 -7.58 0.56
N SER A 115 -5.05 -8.45 1.19
CA SER A 115 -4.55 -9.68 1.80
C SER A 115 -3.84 -10.60 0.81
N LYS A 116 -4.43 -10.83 -0.38
CA LYS A 116 -3.78 -11.61 -1.45
C LYS A 116 -2.47 -10.97 -1.91
N THR A 117 -2.41 -9.64 -1.96
CA THR A 117 -1.18 -8.94 -2.32
C THR A 117 -0.11 -9.09 -1.24
N ALA A 118 -0.46 -8.87 0.03
CA ALA A 118 0.48 -9.05 1.13
C ALA A 118 1.07 -10.48 1.13
N GLN A 119 0.22 -11.49 0.90
CA GLN A 119 0.68 -12.87 0.73
C GLN A 119 1.61 -13.05 -0.49
N LYS A 120 1.26 -12.49 -1.65
CA LYS A 120 2.06 -12.58 -2.89
C LYS A 120 3.47 -11.99 -2.71
N PHE A 121 3.63 -10.97 -1.86
CA PHE A 121 4.90 -10.27 -1.63
C PHE A 121 5.56 -10.63 -0.31
N GLY A 122 5.07 -11.66 0.39
CA GLY A 122 5.67 -12.12 1.63
C GLY A 122 5.70 -11.06 2.73
N THR A 123 4.65 -10.23 2.84
CA THR A 123 4.53 -9.23 3.91
C THR A 123 3.23 -9.34 4.69
N MET A 124 3.12 -8.59 5.78
CA MET A 124 1.96 -8.56 6.65
C MET A 124 0.84 -7.68 6.09
N PHE A 125 -0.37 -7.96 6.57
CA PHE A 125 -1.55 -7.12 6.36
C PHE A 125 -2.28 -6.93 7.68
N GLY A 126 -2.38 -5.68 8.12
CA GLY A 126 -3.21 -5.32 9.26
C GLY A 126 -4.67 -5.17 8.84
N ILE A 127 -5.58 -5.82 9.56
CA ILE A 127 -7.03 -5.75 9.28
C ILE A 127 -7.69 -4.79 10.25
N SER A 128 -8.44 -3.82 9.71
CA SER A 128 -9.24 -2.91 10.53
C SER A 128 -10.43 -3.63 11.17
N SER A 129 -10.76 -3.28 12.42
CA SER A 129 -12.02 -3.71 13.05
C SER A 129 -13.26 -3.23 12.29
N LEU A 130 -13.12 -2.18 11.49
CA LEU A 130 -14.13 -1.63 10.58
C LEU A 130 -13.95 -2.13 9.14
N GLY A 131 -13.47 -3.37 8.98
CA GLY A 131 -13.34 -4.02 7.68
C GLY A 131 -14.69 -4.34 7.03
N THR A 132 -14.73 -4.33 5.70
CA THR A 132 -15.96 -4.56 4.92
C THR A 132 -16.18 -6.01 4.47
N VAL A 133 -15.27 -6.90 4.83
CA VAL A 133 -15.37 -8.34 4.57
C VAL A 133 -15.17 -9.12 5.86
N GLY A 134 -16.02 -10.13 6.07
CA GLY A 134 -15.82 -11.07 7.16
C GLY A 134 -14.54 -11.90 6.95
N LEU A 135 -13.84 -12.17 8.05
CA LEU A 135 -12.79 -13.17 8.10
C LEU A 135 -13.42 -14.52 7.73
N GLY A 136 -13.04 -15.07 6.58
CA GLY A 136 -13.55 -16.37 6.15
C GLY A 136 -13.05 -17.49 7.06
N LYS A 137 -13.76 -18.63 7.11
CA LYS A 137 -13.37 -19.84 7.87
C LYS A 137 -11.94 -20.35 7.58
N ASN A 138 -11.34 -19.95 6.46
CA ASN A 138 -10.01 -20.40 6.01
C ASN A 138 -8.89 -19.37 6.27
N TRP A 139 -9.13 -18.34 7.10
CA TRP A 139 -8.05 -17.46 7.57
C TRP A 139 -7.12 -18.28 8.47
N LYS A 140 -6.04 -18.81 7.88
CA LYS A 140 -5.00 -19.49 8.64
C LYS A 140 -4.02 -18.44 9.14
N TYR A 141 -3.83 -18.41 10.46
CA TYR A 141 -2.65 -17.82 11.07
C TYR A 141 -1.45 -18.60 10.52
N ASN A 142 -0.61 -17.92 9.73
CA ASN A 142 0.75 -18.40 9.51
C ASN A 142 1.55 -18.15 10.79
#